data_AF-A0A950J5Y6-F1
#
_entry.id   AF-A0A950J5Y6-F1
#
_cell.length_a   1.000
_cell.length_b   1.000
_cell.length_c   1.000
_cell.angle_alpha   90.00
_cell.angle_beta   90.00
_cell.angle_gamma   90.00
#
_symmetry.space_group_name_H-M   'P 1'
#
loop_
_entity.id
_entity.type
_entity.pdbx_description
1 polymer ?
#
loop_
_entity_poly.entity_id
_entity_poly.type
_entity_poly.pdbx_seq_one_letter_code
_entity_poly.pdbx_strand_id
1 'polypeptide(L)'
;MVNLVVDLRDERFDRAALTDALDQIRNAGFTVETSASGAALAWIDQEFGGTWSSEAYAGKNIVALENDEFAGFVTYAPQGLRFGWLQNWTRRRDVGIFGPFGVARRFRGSPLGRNLLHAALAELRALGYDFALIPAVGDGSLAAYYRRECGATVADEFDLRPTDERIPTTVLASGNGTNFQAALDASRAGKIPLQINALIANKEGARVIDRARHGEVPTIAKVIWDRGVESRET
;
A
#
# COMPACT_ATOMS: atom_id res chain seq x y z
N MET A 1 6.84 6.01 -10.44
CA MET A 1 5.41 6.11 -10.09
C MET A 1 5.11 7.53 -9.68
N VAL A 2 3.86 7.94 -9.79
CA VAL A 2 3.42 9.26 -9.34
C VAL A 2 2.28 9.12 -8.34
N ASN A 3 2.26 9.96 -7.31
CA ASN A 3 1.03 10.21 -6.59
C ASN A 3 0.29 11.32 -7.33
N LEU A 4 -1.02 11.15 -7.51
CA LEU A 4 -1.89 12.19 -8.02
C LEU A 4 -2.71 12.78 -6.89
N VAL A 5 -3.10 14.05 -7.02
CA VAL A 5 -4.02 14.72 -6.12
C VAL A 5 -5.23 15.23 -6.88
N VAL A 6 -6.40 15.13 -6.26
CA VAL A 6 -7.67 15.67 -6.75
C VAL A 6 -8.16 16.70 -5.75
N ASP A 7 -8.59 17.87 -6.23
CA ASP A 7 -9.25 18.88 -5.42
C ASP A 7 -10.73 18.51 -5.24
N LEU A 8 -11.12 18.15 -4.02
CA LEU A 8 -12.48 17.69 -3.71
C LEU A 8 -13.45 18.85 -3.46
N ARG A 9 -12.96 20.08 -3.38
CA ARG A 9 -13.79 21.28 -3.19
C ARG A 9 -14.56 21.64 -4.45
N ASP A 10 -14.14 21.11 -5.59
CA ASP A 10 -14.82 21.19 -6.88
C ASP A 10 -16.25 20.62 -6.78
N GLU A 11 -17.24 21.34 -7.32
CA GLU A 11 -18.66 20.97 -7.32
C GLU A 11 -18.92 19.58 -7.91
N ARG A 12 -18.05 19.07 -8.78
CA ARG A 12 -18.12 17.71 -9.36
C ARG A 12 -18.08 16.57 -8.34
N PHE A 13 -17.75 16.84 -7.08
CA PHE A 13 -17.66 15.85 -6.01
C PHE A 13 -18.60 16.14 -4.84
N ASP A 14 -19.61 16.98 -5.02
CA ASP A 14 -20.55 17.30 -3.97
C ASP A 14 -21.46 16.10 -3.60
N ARG A 15 -22.41 16.33 -2.69
CA ARG A 15 -23.32 15.28 -2.25
C ARG A 15 -24.27 14.82 -3.37
N ALA A 16 -24.65 15.70 -4.30
CA ALA A 16 -25.47 15.33 -5.44
C ALA A 16 -24.69 14.43 -6.40
N ALA A 17 -23.40 14.72 -6.62
CA ALA A 17 -22.52 13.90 -7.43
C ALA A 17 -22.37 12.47 -6.90
N LEU A 18 -22.35 12.28 -5.57
CA LEU A 18 -22.38 10.93 -4.97
C LEU A 18 -23.66 10.18 -5.36
N THR A 19 -24.82 10.80 -5.15
CA THR A 19 -26.12 10.21 -5.50
C THR A 19 -26.18 9.87 -6.98
N ASP A 20 -25.81 10.81 -7.84
CA ASP A 20 -25.81 10.62 -9.29
C ASP A 20 -24.89 9.47 -9.70
N ALA A 21 -23.66 9.41 -9.17
CA ALA A 21 -22.72 8.33 -9.50
C ALA A 21 -23.26 6.95 -9.10
N LEU A 22 -23.84 6.83 -7.90
CA LEU A 22 -24.45 5.57 -7.44
C LEU A 22 -25.68 5.19 -8.26
N ASP A 23 -26.50 6.16 -8.66
CA ASP A 23 -27.69 5.91 -9.47
C ASP A 23 -27.30 5.51 -10.90
N GLN A 24 -26.23 6.08 -11.47
CA GLN A 24 -25.69 5.63 -12.75
C GLN A 24 -25.17 4.18 -12.70
N ILE A 25 -24.60 3.74 -11.56
CA ILE A 25 -24.21 2.33 -11.38
C ILE A 25 -25.46 1.45 -11.36
N ARG A 26 -26.48 1.83 -10.57
CA ARG A 26 -27.73 1.05 -10.46
C ARG A 26 -28.50 0.98 -11.78
N ASN A 27 -28.61 2.10 -12.48
CA ASN A 27 -29.29 2.18 -13.77
C ASN A 27 -28.59 1.37 -14.87
N ALA A 28 -27.29 1.15 -14.73
CA ALA A 28 -26.52 0.26 -15.61
C ALA A 28 -26.70 -1.24 -15.28
N GLY A 29 -27.55 -1.59 -14.31
CA GLY A 29 -27.90 -2.97 -13.97
C GLY A 29 -27.07 -3.56 -12.83
N PHE A 30 -26.25 -2.76 -12.15
CA PHE A 30 -25.42 -3.24 -11.03
C PHE A 30 -26.10 -3.02 -9.68
N THR A 31 -25.95 -3.98 -8.77
CA THR A 31 -26.21 -3.76 -7.35
C THR A 31 -24.97 -3.17 -6.68
N VAL A 32 -25.15 -2.45 -5.57
CA VAL A 32 -24.06 -1.79 -4.85
C VAL A 32 -24.07 -2.18 -3.39
N GLU A 33 -22.91 -2.62 -2.91
CA GLU A 33 -22.62 -2.86 -1.50
C GLU A 33 -21.63 -1.79 -0.99
N THR A 34 -21.79 -1.35 0.26
CA THR A 34 -20.93 -0.31 0.86
C THR A 34 -19.87 -0.88 1.82
N SER A 35 -19.60 -2.17 1.72
CA SER A 35 -18.57 -2.88 2.48
C SER A 35 -18.02 -4.03 1.64
N ALA A 36 -16.77 -4.40 1.89
CA ALA A 36 -16.17 -5.57 1.27
C ALA A 36 -16.45 -6.81 2.14
N SER A 37 -17.28 -7.72 1.64
CA SER A 37 -17.50 -9.02 2.27
C SER A 37 -16.27 -9.93 2.14
N GLY A 38 -16.21 -11.02 2.91
CA GLY A 38 -15.12 -12.00 2.75
C GLY A 38 -15.01 -12.57 1.33
N ALA A 39 -16.14 -12.72 0.63
CA ALA A 39 -16.17 -13.13 -0.77
C ALA A 39 -15.60 -12.04 -1.69
N ALA A 40 -15.92 -10.77 -1.44
CA ALA A 40 -15.36 -9.64 -2.21
C ALA A 40 -13.84 -9.54 -2.03
N LEU A 41 -13.34 -9.73 -0.80
CA LEU A 41 -11.89 -9.71 -0.52
C LEU A 41 -11.17 -10.86 -1.24
N ALA A 42 -11.73 -12.07 -1.21
CA ALA A 42 -11.18 -13.21 -1.95
C ALA A 42 -11.19 -12.99 -3.46
N TRP A 43 -12.25 -12.37 -4.00
CA TRP A 43 -12.31 -11.97 -5.40
C TRP A 43 -11.25 -10.92 -5.77
N ILE A 44 -11.01 -9.93 -4.89
CA ILE A 44 -9.95 -8.93 -5.09
C ILE A 44 -8.58 -9.59 -5.18
N ASP A 45 -8.28 -10.54 -4.28
CA ASP A 45 -7.03 -11.30 -4.31
C ASP A 45 -6.86 -12.10 -5.61
N GLN A 46 -7.95 -12.73 -6.08
CA GLN A 46 -7.92 -13.55 -7.28
C GLN A 46 -7.75 -12.73 -8.56
N GLU A 47 -8.47 -11.61 -8.70
CA GLU A 47 -8.50 -10.82 -9.94
C GLU A 47 -7.38 -9.78 -10.05
N PHE A 48 -6.97 -9.18 -8.93
CA PHE A 48 -6.01 -8.07 -8.93
C PHE A 48 -4.72 -8.40 -8.18
N GLY A 49 -4.79 -9.27 -7.18
CA GLY A 49 -3.63 -9.70 -6.38
C GLY A 49 -2.99 -8.59 -5.56
N GLY A 50 -1.75 -8.83 -5.13
CA GLY A 50 -0.98 -7.88 -4.33
C GLY A 50 -1.52 -7.74 -2.90
N THR A 51 -1.54 -6.51 -2.38
CA THR A 51 -2.01 -6.17 -1.02
C THR A 51 -3.43 -5.62 -0.98
N TRP A 52 -4.13 -5.61 -2.12
CA TRP A 52 -5.35 -4.82 -2.30
C TRP A 52 -6.51 -5.27 -1.41
N SER A 53 -6.65 -6.58 -1.15
CA SER A 53 -7.67 -7.09 -0.21
C SER A 53 -7.43 -6.61 1.21
N SER A 54 -6.17 -6.52 1.65
CA SER A 54 -5.83 -6.01 2.99
C SER A 54 -6.12 -4.52 3.11
N GLU A 55 -5.89 -3.76 2.04
CA GLU A 55 -6.23 -2.34 1.96
C GLU A 55 -7.75 -2.13 1.95
N ALA A 56 -8.49 -2.93 1.18
CA ALA A 56 -9.95 -2.94 1.15
C ALA A 56 -10.55 -3.28 2.51
N TYR A 57 -9.99 -4.28 3.22
CA TYR A 57 -10.39 -4.63 4.57
C TYR A 57 -10.19 -3.48 5.57
N ALA A 58 -9.11 -2.70 5.39
CA ALA A 58 -8.77 -1.58 6.27
C ALA A 58 -9.47 -0.26 5.89
N GLY A 59 -10.29 -0.25 4.84
CA GLY A 59 -10.93 0.95 4.31
C GLY A 59 -12.45 0.85 4.19
N LYS A 60 -13.05 1.93 3.69
CA LYS A 60 -14.44 1.94 3.26
C LYS A 60 -14.50 1.51 1.81
N ASN A 61 -15.61 0.90 1.40
CA ASN A 61 -15.71 0.29 0.08
C ASN A 61 -17.02 0.63 -0.60
N ILE A 62 -16.99 0.68 -1.94
CA ILE A 62 -18.17 0.53 -2.79
C ILE A 62 -17.86 -0.65 -3.70
N VAL A 63 -18.69 -1.68 -3.66
CA VAL A 63 -18.56 -2.90 -4.46
C VAL A 63 -19.78 -3.00 -5.36
N ALA A 64 -19.56 -3.16 -6.66
CA ALA A 64 -20.60 -3.32 -7.65
C ALA A 64 -20.69 -4.78 -8.10
N LEU A 65 -21.91 -5.31 -8.20
CA LEU A 65 -22.17 -6.67 -8.67
C LEU A 65 -23.17 -6.65 -9.82
N GLU A 66 -23.03 -7.57 -10.77
CA GLU A 66 -24.03 -7.86 -11.79
C GLU A 66 -24.45 -9.32 -11.63
N ASN A 67 -25.75 -9.58 -11.43
CA ASN A 67 -26.29 -10.94 -11.23
C ASN A 67 -25.51 -11.73 -10.14
N ASP A 68 -25.26 -11.11 -8.98
CA ASP A 68 -24.50 -11.67 -7.85
C ASP A 68 -23.01 -11.97 -8.12
N GLU A 69 -22.48 -11.53 -9.26
CA GLU A 69 -21.06 -11.64 -9.58
C GLU A 69 -20.35 -10.29 -9.50
N PHE A 70 -19.19 -10.26 -8.84
CA PHE A 70 -18.41 -9.03 -8.65
C PHE A 70 -17.97 -8.40 -9.98
N ALA A 71 -18.31 -7.12 -10.15
CA ALA A 71 -18.08 -6.36 -11.36
C ALA A 71 -16.98 -5.30 -11.20
N GLY A 72 -16.93 -4.66 -10.05
CA GLY A 72 -15.93 -3.65 -9.75
C GLY A 72 -15.97 -3.26 -8.28
N PHE A 73 -14.90 -2.61 -7.82
CA PHE A 73 -14.84 -2.09 -6.48
C PHE A 73 -13.96 -0.83 -6.42
N VAL A 74 -14.18 -0.04 -5.38
CA VAL A 74 -13.29 1.02 -4.97
C VAL A 74 -13.20 1.05 -3.46
N THR A 75 -11.98 1.16 -2.95
CA THR A 75 -11.68 1.43 -1.55
C THR A 75 -11.34 2.91 -1.38
N TYR A 76 -11.72 3.49 -0.26
CA TYR A 76 -11.36 4.85 0.11
C TYR A 76 -11.22 4.98 1.63
N ALA A 77 -10.47 6.01 2.04
CA ALA A 77 -10.05 6.25 3.42
C ALA A 77 -9.47 5.00 4.15
N PRO A 78 -8.62 4.17 3.52
CA PRO A 78 -7.96 3.06 4.19
C PRO A 78 -7.11 3.54 5.37
N GLN A 79 -7.18 2.81 6.48
CA GLN A 79 -6.48 3.13 7.71
C GLN A 79 -5.23 2.27 7.88
N GLY A 80 -4.21 2.80 8.57
CA GLY A 80 -3.04 2.02 8.97
C GLY A 80 -2.07 1.67 7.83
N LEU A 81 -2.16 2.32 6.66
CA LEU A 81 -1.20 2.14 5.58
C LEU A 81 0.21 2.60 6.03
N ARG A 82 1.21 1.71 5.91
CA ARG A 82 2.60 1.94 6.36
C ARG A 82 3.60 1.97 5.21
N PHE A 83 3.19 2.51 4.08
CA PHE A 83 4.08 2.68 2.93
C PHE A 83 5.00 3.87 3.14
N GLY A 84 6.32 3.67 3.03
CA GLY A 84 7.32 4.73 3.22
C GLY A 84 7.09 5.94 2.32
N TRP A 85 6.73 5.69 1.06
CA TRP A 85 6.42 6.68 0.04
C TRP A 85 5.07 7.40 0.24
N LEU A 86 4.24 6.98 1.20
CA LEU A 86 3.01 7.69 1.60
C LEU A 86 3.18 8.57 2.83
N GLN A 87 4.30 8.50 3.56
CA GLN A 87 4.40 9.10 4.89
C GLN A 87 4.17 10.62 4.93
N ASN A 88 4.53 11.33 3.87
CA ASN A 88 4.30 12.78 3.81
C ASN A 88 2.82 13.12 3.63
N TRP A 89 2.06 12.22 3.01
CA TRP A 89 0.64 12.41 2.73
C TRP A 89 -0.25 11.95 3.88
N THR A 90 0.03 10.81 4.50
CA THR A 90 -0.80 10.25 5.58
C THR A 90 -0.79 11.11 6.86
N ARG A 91 0.14 12.08 6.97
CA ARG A 91 0.19 13.08 8.06
C ARG A 91 -0.73 14.28 7.83
N ARG A 92 -1.17 14.51 6.59
CA ARG A 92 -2.05 15.62 6.23
C ARG A 92 -3.50 15.25 6.54
N ARG A 93 -4.16 16.06 7.38
CA ARG A 93 -5.54 15.80 7.83
C ARG A 93 -6.59 16.17 6.78
N ASP A 94 -6.23 17.06 5.87
CA ASP A 94 -7.05 17.55 4.76
C ASP A 94 -7.03 16.62 3.53
N VAL A 95 -6.21 15.56 3.57
CA VAL A 95 -6.02 14.64 2.44
C VAL A 95 -6.58 13.26 2.78
N GLY A 96 -7.59 12.83 2.03
CA GLY A 96 -8.11 11.46 2.04
C GLY A 96 -7.35 10.57 1.05
N ILE A 97 -7.24 9.27 1.33
CA ILE A 97 -6.62 8.31 0.41
C ILE A 97 -7.71 7.63 -0.42
N PHE A 98 -7.54 7.64 -1.74
CA PHE A 98 -8.34 6.88 -2.70
C PHE A 98 -7.59 5.62 -3.11
N GLY A 99 -8.28 4.50 -3.17
CA GLY A 99 -7.77 3.24 -3.69
C GLY A 99 -7.50 2.18 -2.61
N PRO A 100 -7.29 0.92 -3.03
CA PRO A 100 -7.26 0.46 -4.42
C PRO A 100 -8.62 0.51 -5.14
N PHE A 101 -8.61 0.45 -6.47
CA PHE A 101 -9.79 0.51 -7.33
C PHE A 101 -9.60 -0.42 -8.52
N GLY A 102 -10.63 -1.19 -8.85
CA GLY A 102 -10.56 -2.18 -9.93
C GLY A 102 -11.91 -2.52 -10.54
N VAL A 103 -11.89 -2.82 -11.85
CA VAL A 103 -13.05 -3.30 -12.61
C VAL A 103 -12.69 -4.64 -13.26
N ALA A 104 -13.57 -5.63 -13.08
CA ALA A 104 -13.41 -6.95 -13.69
C ALA A 104 -13.24 -6.82 -15.20
N ARG A 105 -12.39 -7.65 -15.79
CA ARG A 105 -11.97 -7.50 -17.20
C ARG A 105 -13.15 -7.35 -18.17
N ARG A 106 -14.23 -8.10 -17.94
CA ARG A 106 -15.45 -8.09 -18.78
C ARG A 106 -16.23 -6.77 -18.76
N PHE A 107 -16.08 -5.95 -17.71
CA PHE A 107 -16.79 -4.67 -17.56
C PHE A 107 -15.89 -3.46 -17.83
N ARG A 108 -14.63 -3.67 -18.23
CA ARG A 108 -13.74 -2.57 -18.61
C ARG A 108 -14.24 -1.89 -19.87
N GLY A 109 -14.04 -0.58 -19.97
CA GLY A 109 -14.59 0.24 -21.05
C GLY A 109 -16.07 0.61 -20.87
N SER A 110 -16.74 0.05 -19.86
CA SER A 110 -18.07 0.52 -19.45
C SER A 110 -17.97 1.78 -18.55
N PRO A 111 -19.09 2.50 -18.34
CA PRO A 111 -19.14 3.62 -17.40
C PRO A 111 -18.89 3.24 -15.92
N LEU A 112 -18.90 1.94 -15.57
CA LEU A 112 -18.79 1.46 -14.18
C LEU A 112 -17.56 2.04 -13.46
N GLY A 113 -16.39 1.96 -14.09
CA GLY A 113 -15.14 2.45 -13.47
C GLY A 113 -15.16 3.95 -13.19
N ARG A 114 -15.72 4.73 -14.12
CA ARG A 114 -15.89 6.18 -13.94
C ARG A 114 -16.83 6.48 -12.77
N ASN A 115 -17.98 5.81 -12.70
CA ASN A 115 -18.94 6.08 -11.63
C ASN A 115 -18.42 5.64 -10.25
N LEU A 116 -17.68 4.53 -10.16
CA LEU A 116 -17.00 4.12 -8.92
C LEU A 116 -15.97 5.17 -8.47
N LEU A 117 -15.15 5.68 -9.41
CA LEU A 117 -14.20 6.77 -9.13
C LEU A 117 -14.91 8.00 -8.54
N HIS A 118 -15.95 8.49 -9.22
CA HIS A 118 -16.68 9.67 -8.77
C HIS A 118 -17.38 9.46 -7.42
N ALA A 119 -17.99 8.29 -7.21
CA ALA A 119 -18.65 7.97 -5.93
C ALA A 119 -17.65 7.98 -4.76
N ALA A 120 -16.48 7.36 -4.91
CA ALA A 120 -15.47 7.35 -3.85
C ALA A 120 -14.84 8.73 -3.60
N LEU A 121 -14.63 9.56 -4.64
CA LEU A 121 -14.16 10.94 -4.46
C LEU A 121 -15.20 11.81 -3.73
N ALA A 122 -16.48 11.66 -4.07
CA ALA A 122 -17.56 12.35 -3.38
C ALA A 122 -17.73 11.88 -1.93
N GLU A 123 -17.54 10.59 -1.65
CA GLU A 123 -17.47 10.06 -0.28
C GLU A 123 -16.30 10.67 0.52
N LEU A 124 -15.10 10.76 -0.08
CA LEU A 124 -13.97 11.44 0.58
C LEU A 124 -14.29 12.90 0.91
N ARG A 125 -14.95 13.62 0.00
CA ARG A 125 -15.41 15.00 0.29
C ARG A 125 -16.42 15.01 1.44
N ALA A 126 -17.40 14.10 1.42
CA ALA A 126 -18.42 13.99 2.46
C ALA A 126 -17.82 13.67 3.84
N LEU A 127 -16.67 12.99 3.88
CA LEU A 127 -15.89 12.76 5.11
C LEU A 127 -15.11 13.99 5.59
N GLY A 128 -15.11 15.08 4.83
CA GLY A 128 -14.50 16.35 5.19
C GLY A 128 -13.07 16.53 4.68
N TYR A 129 -12.64 15.72 3.70
CA TYR A 129 -11.35 15.94 3.04
C TYR A 129 -11.45 17.03 1.97
N ASP A 130 -10.46 17.92 1.91
CA ASP A 130 -10.33 18.93 0.86
C ASP A 130 -9.68 18.36 -0.40
N PHE A 131 -8.87 17.31 -0.24
CA PHE A 131 -8.13 16.67 -1.31
C PHE A 131 -8.20 15.15 -1.22
N ALA A 132 -8.16 14.47 -2.37
CA ALA A 132 -7.93 13.04 -2.44
C ALA A 132 -6.55 12.76 -3.05
N LEU A 133 -5.76 11.91 -2.39
CA LEU A 133 -4.55 11.33 -2.96
C LEU A 133 -4.91 10.03 -3.68
N ILE A 134 -4.50 9.90 -4.94
CA ILE A 134 -4.52 8.66 -5.70
C ILE A 134 -3.07 8.15 -5.77
N PRO A 135 -2.71 7.17 -4.95
CA PRO A 135 -1.32 6.79 -4.75
C PRO A 135 -0.80 5.85 -5.84
N ALA A 136 0.53 5.84 -6.02
CA ALA A 136 1.25 4.83 -6.79
C ALA A 136 0.73 4.55 -8.20
N VAL A 137 0.38 5.59 -8.95
CA VAL A 137 -0.02 5.46 -10.36
C VAL A 137 1.24 5.21 -11.19
N GLY A 138 1.35 4.00 -11.75
CA GLY A 138 2.52 3.56 -12.50
C GLY A 138 2.43 3.74 -14.02
N ASP A 139 1.22 3.75 -14.58
CA ASP A 139 0.98 3.80 -16.02
C ASP A 139 0.56 5.21 -16.46
N GLY A 140 1.23 5.75 -17.49
CA GLY A 140 0.91 7.06 -18.06
C GLY A 140 -0.50 7.15 -18.63
N SER A 141 -1.04 6.05 -19.17
CA SER A 141 -2.43 5.97 -19.63
C SER A 141 -3.44 6.04 -18.47
N LEU A 142 -3.10 5.45 -17.33
CA LEU A 142 -3.91 5.52 -16.11
C LEU A 142 -3.86 6.92 -15.48
N ALA A 143 -2.70 7.57 -15.48
CA ALA A 143 -2.60 8.96 -15.07
C ALA A 143 -3.42 9.89 -15.98
N ALA A 144 -3.42 9.64 -17.29
CA ALA A 144 -4.25 10.38 -18.25
C ALA A 144 -5.76 10.13 -18.02
N TYR A 145 -6.14 8.91 -17.65
CA TYR A 145 -7.52 8.58 -17.24
C TYR A 145 -7.95 9.44 -16.04
N TYR A 146 -7.19 9.44 -14.93
CA TYR A 146 -7.55 10.23 -13.74
C TYR A 146 -7.57 11.73 -14.03
N ARG A 147 -6.63 12.24 -14.83
CA ARG A 147 -6.64 13.65 -15.25
C ARG A 147 -7.93 14.00 -15.99
N ARG A 148 -8.38 13.14 -16.90
CA ARG A 148 -9.59 13.38 -17.69
C ARG A 148 -10.87 13.26 -16.85
N GLU A 149 -10.98 12.21 -16.04
CA GLU A 149 -12.22 11.92 -15.33
C GLU A 149 -12.41 12.82 -14.10
N CYS A 150 -11.37 13.02 -13.29
CA CYS A 150 -11.48 13.76 -12.02
C CYS A 150 -10.60 15.01 -11.92
N GLY A 151 -9.88 15.39 -13.00
CA GLY A 151 -9.00 16.55 -12.95
C GLY A 151 -7.75 16.34 -12.10
N ALA A 152 -7.34 15.08 -11.87
CA ALA A 152 -6.18 14.76 -11.06
C ALA A 152 -4.89 15.40 -11.63
N THR A 153 -4.06 15.96 -10.74
CA THR A 153 -2.74 16.52 -11.06
C THR A 153 -1.64 15.73 -10.37
N VAL A 154 -0.43 15.72 -10.95
CA VAL A 154 0.74 15.10 -10.31
C VAL A 154 1.06 15.87 -9.03
N ALA A 155 1.18 15.14 -7.93
CA ALA A 155 1.48 15.69 -6.61
C ALA A 155 2.96 15.51 -6.26
N ASP A 156 3.49 14.31 -6.48
CA ASP A 156 4.92 14.00 -6.42
C ASP A 156 5.25 12.75 -7.26
N GLU A 157 6.54 12.50 -7.44
CA GLU A 157 7.07 11.33 -8.12
C GLU A 157 8.00 10.55 -7.18
N PHE A 158 7.96 9.23 -7.27
CA PHE A 158 8.80 8.34 -6.49
C PHE A 158 9.07 7.03 -7.24
N ASP A 159 10.13 6.35 -6.83
CA ASP A 159 10.51 5.06 -7.37
C ASP A 159 10.24 3.96 -6.34
N LEU A 160 9.51 2.92 -6.74
CA LEU A 160 9.36 1.69 -5.94
C LEU A 160 10.40 0.64 -6.29
N ARG A 161 11.22 0.87 -7.33
CA ARG A 161 12.36 -0.01 -7.58
C ARG A 161 13.24 0.01 -6.33
N PRO A 162 13.76 -1.16 -5.91
CA PRO A 162 14.85 -1.20 -4.95
C PRO A 162 15.92 -0.22 -5.44
N THR A 163 16.33 0.70 -4.59
CA THR A 163 17.42 1.60 -4.90
C THR A 163 18.65 0.75 -5.25
N ASP A 164 19.41 1.14 -6.28
CA ASP A 164 20.78 0.61 -6.43
C ASP A 164 21.64 1.01 -5.22
N GLU A 165 21.21 2.05 -4.51
CA GLU A 165 21.77 2.44 -3.23
C GLU A 165 21.65 1.30 -2.22
N ARG A 166 22.82 0.85 -1.77
CA ARG A 166 23.00 -0.18 -0.77
C ARG A 166 22.78 0.43 0.62
N ILE A 167 21.73 0.02 1.32
CA ILE A 167 21.35 0.57 2.63
C ILE A 167 22.30 0.02 3.71
N PRO A 168 23.13 0.84 4.38
CA PRO A 168 23.97 0.40 5.49
C PRO A 168 23.11 -0.23 6.59
N THR A 169 23.34 -1.51 6.87
CA THR A 169 22.48 -2.32 7.72
C THR A 169 23.27 -3.01 8.81
N THR A 170 22.77 -2.89 10.04
CA THR A 170 23.19 -3.67 11.20
C THR A 170 22.15 -4.74 11.47
N VAL A 171 22.55 -6.00 11.55
CA VAL A 171 21.64 -7.12 11.85
C VAL A 171 21.79 -7.53 13.31
N LEU A 172 20.68 -7.60 14.05
CA LEU A 172 20.64 -8.26 15.35
C LEU A 172 20.26 -9.73 15.13
N ALA A 173 21.09 -10.65 15.62
CA ALA A 173 20.83 -12.08 15.46
C ALA A 173 21.21 -12.88 16.70
N SER A 174 20.57 -14.04 16.85
CA SER A 174 20.85 -14.98 17.94
C SER A 174 20.94 -16.42 17.44
N GLY A 175 21.57 -17.28 18.24
CA GLY A 175 21.64 -18.72 17.98
C GLY A 175 22.39 -19.08 16.69
N ASN A 176 21.76 -19.93 15.86
CA ASN A 176 22.39 -20.55 14.69
C ASN A 176 22.62 -19.61 13.50
N GLY A 177 21.85 -18.52 13.38
CA GLY A 177 22.06 -17.51 12.34
C GLY A 177 21.69 -17.93 10.91
N THR A 178 20.80 -18.89 10.70
CA THR A 178 20.38 -19.31 9.35
C THR A 178 19.68 -18.19 8.57
N ASN A 179 18.81 -17.40 9.23
CA ASN A 179 18.17 -16.24 8.60
C ASN A 179 19.18 -15.14 8.28
N PHE A 180 20.17 -14.94 9.16
CA PHE A 180 21.28 -14.02 8.90
C PHE A 180 22.08 -14.46 7.67
N GLN A 181 22.39 -15.76 7.53
CA GLN A 181 23.06 -16.28 6.34
C GLN A 181 22.24 -16.02 5.08
N ALA A 182 20.94 -16.35 5.09
CA ALA A 182 20.08 -16.13 3.94
C ALA A 182 20.00 -14.65 3.55
N ALA A 183 19.92 -13.74 4.53
CA ALA A 183 19.94 -12.31 4.29
C ALA A 183 21.29 -11.84 3.73
N LEU A 184 22.42 -12.35 4.25
CA LEU A 184 23.76 -12.03 3.76
C LEU A 184 23.98 -12.52 2.33
N ASP A 185 23.57 -13.75 2.02
CA ASP A 185 23.68 -14.32 0.69
C ASP A 185 22.81 -13.55 -0.31
N ALA A 186 21.57 -13.20 0.07
CA ALA A 186 20.68 -12.38 -0.75
C ALA A 186 21.23 -10.96 -0.97
N SER A 187 21.79 -10.35 0.07
CA SER A 187 22.45 -9.04 0.00
C SER A 187 23.63 -9.08 -0.99
N ARG A 188 24.54 -10.05 -0.85
CA ARG A 188 25.68 -10.22 -1.75
C ARG A 188 25.27 -10.51 -3.19
N ALA A 189 24.24 -11.32 -3.38
CA ALA A 189 23.66 -11.60 -4.69
C ALA A 189 22.86 -10.43 -5.29
N GLY A 190 22.75 -9.29 -4.60
CA GLY A 190 21.99 -8.12 -5.07
C GLY A 190 20.47 -8.31 -5.08
N LYS A 191 19.97 -9.37 -4.44
CA LYS A 191 18.53 -9.69 -4.38
C LYS A 191 17.76 -8.80 -3.41
N ILE A 192 18.47 -8.18 -2.45
CA ILE A 192 17.93 -7.19 -1.52
C ILE A 192 18.88 -5.99 -1.44
N PRO A 193 18.38 -4.77 -1.22
CA PRO A 193 19.19 -3.54 -1.24
C PRO A 193 20.00 -3.32 0.06
N LEU A 194 20.15 -4.34 0.92
CA LEU A 194 20.84 -4.20 2.19
C LEU A 194 22.36 -4.33 2.01
N GLN A 195 23.12 -3.49 2.69
CA GLN A 195 24.57 -3.61 2.90
C GLN A 195 24.82 -4.04 4.34
N ILE A 196 25.03 -5.34 4.57
CA ILE A 196 25.26 -5.84 5.93
C ILE A 196 26.68 -5.49 6.36
N ASN A 197 26.81 -4.39 7.11
CA ASN A 197 28.09 -3.88 7.60
C ASN A 197 28.39 -4.31 9.03
N ALA A 198 27.35 -4.64 9.80
CA ALA A 198 27.49 -5.03 11.18
C ALA A 198 26.54 -6.16 11.60
N LEU A 199 27.03 -7.01 12.51
CA LEU A 199 26.24 -7.97 13.26
C LEU A 199 26.31 -7.62 14.75
N ILE A 200 25.17 -7.64 15.42
CA ILE A 200 25.07 -7.65 16.88
C ILE A 200 24.56 -9.03 17.31
N ALA A 201 25.40 -9.78 18.03
CA ALA A 201 25.04 -11.08 18.57
C ALA A 201 24.74 -10.98 20.08
N ASN A 202 23.69 -11.67 20.52
CA ASN A 202 23.23 -11.65 21.91
C ASN A 202 24.07 -12.50 22.89
N LYS A 203 24.95 -13.36 22.38
CA LYS A 203 25.84 -14.23 23.18
C LYS A 203 27.15 -14.44 22.42
N GLU A 204 28.24 -14.55 23.17
CA GLU A 204 29.59 -14.69 22.61
C GLU A 204 29.82 -15.99 21.82
N GLY A 205 29.15 -17.08 22.19
CA GLY A 205 29.27 -18.39 21.53
C GLY A 205 28.21 -18.67 20.45
N ALA A 206 27.47 -17.65 19.99
CA ALA A 206 26.43 -17.87 19.00
C ALA A 206 27.04 -18.20 17.62
N ARG A 207 26.64 -19.33 17.01
CA ARG A 207 27.13 -19.77 15.67
C ARG A 207 26.90 -18.73 14.56
N VAL A 208 25.98 -17.78 14.75
CA VAL A 208 25.82 -16.64 13.85
C VAL A 208 27.08 -15.76 13.75
N ILE A 209 27.89 -15.69 14.80
CA ILE A 209 29.18 -14.97 14.80
C ILE A 209 30.14 -15.64 13.82
N ASP A 210 30.23 -16.97 13.84
CA ASP A 210 31.08 -17.70 12.91
C ASP A 210 30.61 -17.48 11.47
N ARG A 211 29.29 -17.50 11.23
CA ARG A 211 28.73 -17.17 9.91
C ARG A 211 29.07 -15.74 9.47
N ALA A 212 29.00 -14.76 10.36
CA ALA A 212 29.37 -13.39 10.05
C ALA A 212 30.86 -13.23 9.75
N ARG A 213 31.72 -13.97 10.47
CA ARG A 213 33.17 -14.01 10.19
C ARG A 213 33.48 -14.65 8.83
N HIS A 214 32.89 -15.81 8.54
CA HIS A 214 33.04 -16.47 7.23
C HIS A 214 32.43 -15.63 6.09
N GLY A 215 31.36 -14.92 6.41
CA GLY A 215 30.71 -13.94 5.54
C GLY A 215 31.38 -12.57 5.55
N GLU A 216 32.58 -12.45 6.11
CA GLU A 216 33.43 -11.24 6.10
C GLU A 216 32.67 -9.95 6.46
N VAL A 217 31.76 -10.02 7.44
CA VAL A 217 31.04 -8.84 7.92
C VAL A 217 32.02 -7.93 8.66
N PRO A 218 32.13 -6.63 8.27
CA PRO A 218 33.17 -5.73 8.79
C PRO A 218 33.15 -5.54 10.31
N THR A 219 31.95 -5.44 10.89
CA THR A 219 31.81 -5.15 12.33
C THR A 219 30.99 -6.24 13.00
N ILE A 220 31.53 -6.86 14.06
CA ILE A 220 30.81 -7.85 14.84
C ILE A 220 30.86 -7.42 16.30
N ALA A 221 29.73 -6.94 16.81
CA ALA A 221 29.56 -6.59 18.20
C ALA A 221 28.90 -7.74 18.96
N LYS A 222 29.40 -7.99 20.16
CA LYS A 222 28.83 -8.94 21.11
C LYS A 222 28.17 -8.11 22.20
N VAL A 223 26.85 -8.21 22.34
CA VAL A 223 26.16 -7.61 23.46
C VAL A 223 25.91 -8.73 24.45
N ILE A 224 26.68 -8.72 25.53
CA ILE A 224 26.47 -9.60 26.67
C ILE A 224 25.32 -8.98 27.45
N TRP A 225 24.09 -9.42 27.18
CA TRP A 225 22.97 -9.13 28.07
C TRP A 225 22.72 -10.38 28.91
N ASP A 226 23.19 -10.34 30.16
CA ASP A 226 22.95 -11.41 31.11
C ASP A 226 21.61 -11.19 31.82
N ARG A 227 20.57 -11.90 31.34
CA ARG A 227 19.23 -11.91 31.95
C ARG A 227 19.22 -12.28 33.43
N GLY A 228 20.25 -12.96 33.93
CA GLY A 228 20.37 -13.33 35.33
C GLY A 228 20.91 -12.23 36.24
N VAL A 229 21.54 -11.19 35.66
CA VAL A 229 22.27 -10.15 36.41
C VAL A 229 21.73 -8.74 36.13
N GLU A 230 21.18 -8.50 34.93
CA GLU A 230 20.76 -7.17 34.48
C GLU A 230 19.23 -7.08 34.33
N SER A 231 18.57 -6.27 35.17
CA SER A 231 17.14 -6.01 35.09
C SER A 231 16.80 -5.06 33.93
N ARG A 232 15.57 -5.13 33.42
CA ARG A 232 15.06 -4.32 32.29
C ARG A 232 14.84 -2.84 32.61
N GLU A 233 15.19 -2.38 33.79
CA GLU A 233 14.92 -1.01 34.23
C GLU A 233 16.15 -0.12 34.02
N THR A 234 16.13 0.65 32.93
CA THR A 234 16.63 2.04 32.85
C THR A 234 15.91 2.75 31.72
#